data_AF-A0A9P1KZ71-F1
#
_entry.id   AF-A0A9P1KZ71-F1
#
_cell.length_a   1.000
_cell.length_b   1.000
_cell.length_c   1.000
_cell.angle_alpha   90.00
_cell.angle_beta   90.00
_cell.angle_gamma   90.00
#
_symmetry.space_group_name_H-M   'P 1'
#
loop_
_entity.id
_entity.type
_entity.pdbx_description
1 polymer ?
#
loop_
_entity_poly.entity_id
_entity_poly.type
_entity_poly.pdbx_seq_one_letter_code
_entity_poly.pdbx_strand_id
1 'polypeptide(L)'
;MQKLVKIFFILIVCFIFSNINVYSINYYDLYFEKVKEEFEKGPLLNLNNGLDYKIKYNVNLSKDELDVIGHFLELNLNEYKPINKNQHIKLEDSVEFRYIYKVIEGKIVKDYGSWQKEKKVILKIPIDVKY
;
A
#
# COMPACT_ATOMS: atom_id res chain seq x y z
N MET A 1 -10.75 -47.19 -38.63
CA MET A 1 -10.94 -46.87 -37.20
C MET A 1 -9.81 -45.99 -36.64
N GLN A 2 -8.57 -46.47 -36.51
CA GLN A 2 -7.48 -45.70 -35.84
C GLN A 2 -7.16 -44.32 -36.45
N LYS A 3 -7.23 -44.15 -37.79
CA LYS A 3 -6.99 -42.85 -38.45
C LYS A 3 -8.05 -41.81 -38.12
N LEU A 4 -9.31 -42.22 -37.98
CA LEU A 4 -10.43 -41.32 -37.65
C LEU A 4 -10.37 -40.86 -36.19
N VAL A 5 -9.97 -41.75 -35.27
CA VAL A 5 -9.79 -41.41 -33.85
C VAL A 5 -8.70 -40.35 -33.65
N LYS A 6 -7.60 -40.43 -34.41
CA LYS A 6 -6.53 -39.41 -34.36
C LYS A 6 -7.01 -38.04 -34.82
N ILE A 7 -7.79 -37.98 -35.91
CA ILE A 7 -8.33 -36.72 -36.43
C ILE A 7 -9.31 -36.10 -35.42
N PHE A 8 -10.13 -36.92 -34.78
CA PHE A 8 -11.08 -36.46 -33.77
C PHE A 8 -10.37 -35.89 -32.53
N PHE A 9 -9.27 -36.51 -32.09
CA PHE A 9 -8.45 -36.01 -30.99
C PHE A 9 -7.81 -34.65 -31.30
N ILE A 10 -7.31 -34.46 -32.52
CA ILE A 10 -6.72 -33.18 -32.94
C ILE A 10 -7.77 -32.07 -32.92
N LEU A 11 -8.99 -32.35 -33.41
CA LEU A 11 -10.10 -31.39 -33.41
C LEU A 11 -10.52 -31.00 -31.99
N ILE A 12 -10.57 -31.95 -31.06
CA ILE A 12 -10.86 -31.65 -29.65
C ILE A 12 -9.79 -30.75 -29.04
N VAL A 13 -8.51 -31.06 -29.29
CA VAL A 13 -7.40 -30.24 -28.77
C VAL A 13 -7.46 -28.82 -29.34
N CYS A 14 -7.69 -28.66 -30.64
CA CYS A 14 -7.87 -27.34 -31.26
C CYS A 14 -9.09 -26.60 -30.68
N PHE A 15 -10.20 -27.29 -30.44
CA PHE A 15 -11.41 -26.70 -29.86
C PHE A 15 -11.21 -26.25 -28.41
N ILE A 16 -10.41 -26.98 -27.63
CA ILE A 16 -10.02 -26.59 -26.27
C ILE A 16 -9.14 -25.34 -26.34
N PHE A 17 -8.10 -25.32 -27.19
CA PHE A 17 -7.24 -24.14 -27.33
C PHE A 17 -7.98 -22.90 -27.84
N SER A 18 -8.98 -23.04 -28.71
CA SER A 18 -9.80 -21.91 -29.18
C SER A 18 -10.82 -21.42 -28.15
N ASN A 19 -11.20 -22.26 -27.17
CA ASN A 19 -12.11 -21.91 -26.08
C ASN A 19 -11.40 -21.61 -24.75
N ILE A 20 -10.06 -21.66 -24.71
CA ILE A 20 -9.32 -20.91 -23.71
C ILE A 20 -9.59 -19.45 -24.06
N ASN A 21 -10.70 -18.96 -23.53
CA ASN A 21 -11.01 -17.56 -23.45
C ASN A 21 -9.84 -16.99 -22.67
N VAL A 22 -8.83 -16.49 -23.39
CA VAL A 22 -7.88 -15.55 -22.86
C VAL A 22 -8.74 -14.33 -22.60
N TYR A 23 -9.51 -14.39 -21.51
CA TYR A 23 -9.84 -13.21 -20.75
C TYR A 23 -8.50 -12.55 -20.61
N SER A 24 -8.29 -11.51 -21.43
CA SER A 24 -7.18 -10.62 -21.32
C SER A 24 -7.14 -10.29 -19.83
N ILE A 25 -6.20 -10.90 -19.12
CA ILE A 25 -5.74 -10.39 -17.85
C ILE A 25 -5.45 -8.95 -18.24
N ASN A 26 -6.30 -8.01 -17.80
CA ASN A 26 -6.07 -6.60 -18.01
C ASN A 26 -4.75 -6.35 -17.28
N TYR A 27 -3.66 -6.53 -17.99
CA TYR A 27 -2.32 -6.25 -17.53
C TYR A 27 -2.31 -4.73 -17.47
N TYR A 28 -2.50 -4.23 -16.26
CA TYR A 28 -2.24 -2.85 -15.97
C TYR A 28 -1.06 -2.81 -15.02
N ASP A 29 -0.11 -1.93 -15.30
CA ASP A 29 1.00 -1.72 -14.40
C ASP A 29 0.53 -0.78 -13.29
N LEU A 30 0.61 -1.27 -12.05
CA LEU A 30 0.34 -0.51 -10.85
C LEU A 30 1.68 -0.21 -10.16
N TYR A 31 2.07 1.05 -10.12
CA TYR A 31 3.31 1.47 -9.48
C TYR A 31 3.13 2.78 -8.71
N PHE A 32 4.06 3.03 -7.79
CA PHE A 32 4.10 4.24 -6.99
C PHE A 32 5.33 5.07 -7.35
N GLU A 33 5.10 6.36 -7.59
CA GLU A 33 6.14 7.34 -7.82
C GLU A 33 6.23 8.30 -6.62
N LYS A 34 7.40 8.34 -5.98
CA LYS A 34 7.68 9.32 -4.94
C LYS A 34 8.02 10.66 -5.59
N VAL A 35 7.28 11.71 -5.21
CA VAL A 35 7.50 13.08 -5.68
C VAL A 35 8.33 13.86 -4.67
N LYS A 36 8.00 13.74 -3.39
CA LYS A 36 8.60 14.55 -2.32
C LYS A 36 8.67 13.80 -1.01
N GLU A 37 9.64 14.16 -0.18
CA GLU A 37 9.81 13.62 1.17
C GLU A 37 10.25 14.75 2.11
N GLU A 38 9.52 14.93 3.21
CA GLU A 38 9.76 15.98 4.21
C GLU A 38 9.51 15.48 5.62
N PHE A 39 9.93 16.27 6.62
CA PHE A 39 9.65 16.01 8.02
C PHE A 39 8.71 17.08 8.57
N GLU A 40 7.61 16.64 9.18
CA GLU A 40 6.62 17.50 9.81
C GLU A 40 6.57 17.22 11.32
N LYS A 41 6.49 18.29 12.10
CA LYS A 41 6.32 18.21 13.54
C LYS A 41 4.83 18.30 13.85
N GLY A 42 4.31 17.28 14.52
CA GLY A 42 2.92 17.27 14.99
C GLY A 42 2.66 18.28 16.10
N PRO A 43 1.39 18.41 16.53
CA PRO A 43 1.03 19.24 17.67
C PRO A 43 1.66 18.70 18.96
N LEU A 44 1.85 19.59 19.93
CA LEU A 44 2.17 19.21 21.31
C LEU A 44 0.96 18.50 21.92
N LEU A 45 1.22 17.38 22.58
CA LEU A 45 0.23 16.50 23.18
C LEU A 45 0.64 16.17 24.62
N ASN A 46 -0.36 15.94 25.46
CA ASN A 46 -0.17 15.51 26.84
C ASN A 46 -0.26 13.99 26.94
N LEU A 47 0.53 13.39 27.84
CA LEU A 47 0.63 11.92 28.05
C LEU A 47 -0.71 11.24 28.32
N ASN A 48 -1.69 11.98 28.84
CA ASN A 48 -3.03 11.49 29.12
C ASN A 48 -3.82 11.10 27.86
N ASN A 49 -3.41 11.56 26.67
CA ASN A 49 -4.18 11.36 25.43
C ASN A 49 -3.86 10.05 24.68
N GLY A 50 -2.91 9.25 25.18
CA GLY A 50 -2.43 8.06 24.47
C GLY A 50 -1.69 8.40 23.17
N LEU A 51 -0.82 7.48 22.73
CA LEU A 51 -0.03 7.66 21.51
C LEU A 51 -0.63 6.82 20.36
N ASP A 52 -1.55 7.38 19.56
CA ASP A 52 -1.91 6.82 18.25
C ASP A 52 -0.83 7.16 17.23
N TYR A 53 0.32 6.51 17.43
CA TYR A 53 1.30 6.25 16.38
C TYR A 53 0.47 5.45 15.36
N LYS A 54 0.16 5.98 14.17
CA LYS A 54 -0.41 5.26 13.01
C LYS A 54 -0.02 5.99 11.75
N ILE A 55 0.23 5.26 10.66
CA ILE A 55 0.43 5.88 9.34
C ILE A 55 -0.90 6.47 8.89
N LYS A 56 -0.89 7.73 8.47
CA LYS A 56 -2.07 8.42 7.95
C LYS A 56 -1.94 8.64 6.45
N TYR A 57 -3.05 8.51 5.75
CA TYR A 57 -3.15 8.71 4.31
C TYR A 57 -4.22 9.78 4.04
N ASN A 58 -4.00 10.62 3.03
CA ASN A 58 -5.00 11.62 2.62
C ASN A 58 -6.16 11.05 1.80
N VAL A 59 -6.03 9.81 1.32
CA VAL A 59 -7.00 9.13 0.45
C VAL A 59 -7.18 7.68 0.89
N ASN A 60 -8.34 7.11 0.62
CA ASN A 60 -8.57 5.67 0.79
C ASN A 60 -7.76 4.89 -0.24
N LEU A 61 -6.97 3.91 0.20
CA LEU A 61 -6.14 3.07 -0.65
C LEU A 61 -6.69 1.64 -0.68
N SER A 62 -6.68 1.01 -1.86
CA SER A 62 -6.97 -0.43 -1.95
C SER A 62 -5.80 -1.26 -1.41
N LYS A 63 -6.01 -2.57 -1.20
CA LYS A 63 -4.94 -3.47 -0.78
C LYS A 63 -3.75 -3.45 -1.76
N ASP A 64 -4.01 -3.58 -3.06
CA ASP A 64 -2.96 -3.55 -4.08
C ASP A 64 -2.19 -2.21 -4.09
N GLU A 65 -2.90 -1.10 -3.87
CA GLU A 65 -2.29 0.23 -3.74
C GLU A 65 -1.38 0.33 -2.51
N LEU A 66 -1.81 -0.24 -1.38
CA LEU A 66 -1.00 -0.31 -0.16
C LEU A 66 0.22 -1.21 -0.34
N ASP A 67 0.06 -2.37 -0.97
CA ASP A 67 1.14 -3.34 -1.18
C ASP A 67 2.22 -2.75 -2.09
N VAL A 68 1.85 -2.02 -3.14
CA VAL A 68 2.80 -1.34 -4.04
C VAL A 68 3.55 -0.21 -3.34
N ILE A 69 2.86 0.62 -2.55
CA ILE A 69 3.54 1.67 -1.76
C ILE A 69 4.48 1.03 -0.73
N GLY A 70 4.00 0.02 -0.01
CA GLY A 70 4.77 -0.68 1.02
C GLY A 70 6.02 -1.33 0.45
N HIS A 71 5.90 -1.99 -0.71
CA HIS A 71 7.04 -2.54 -1.43
C HIS A 71 8.03 -1.45 -1.85
N PHE A 72 7.56 -0.34 -2.45
CA PHE A 72 8.44 0.75 -2.89
C PHE A 72 9.18 1.43 -1.72
N LEU A 73 8.50 1.60 -0.58
CA LEU A 73 9.08 2.25 0.60
C LEU A 73 9.83 1.29 1.52
N GLU A 74 9.84 -0.01 1.23
CA GLU A 74 10.37 -1.07 2.11
C GLU A 74 9.71 -1.03 3.51
N LEU A 75 8.41 -0.76 3.56
CA LEU A 75 7.63 -0.63 4.80
C LEU A 75 6.44 -1.59 4.81
N ASN A 76 6.23 -2.27 5.95
CA ASN A 76 4.99 -3.01 6.17
C ASN A 76 3.87 -2.05 6.60
N LEU A 77 3.08 -1.60 5.63
CA LEU A 77 1.95 -0.70 5.86
C LEU A 77 0.73 -1.39 6.49
N ASN A 78 0.71 -2.73 6.51
CA ASN A 78 -0.39 -3.55 7.02
C ASN A 78 -0.23 -3.89 8.51
N GLU A 79 0.95 -3.69 9.09
CA GLU A 79 1.22 -3.92 10.50
C GLU A 79 1.39 -2.60 11.24
N TYR A 80 0.32 -2.16 11.91
CA TYR A 80 0.43 -1.11 12.89
C TYR A 80 -0.01 -1.59 14.26
N LYS A 81 0.95 -1.71 15.18
CA LYS A 81 0.66 -1.90 16.60
C LYS A 81 0.57 -0.54 17.26
N PRO A 82 -0.58 -0.16 17.87
CA PRO A 82 -0.58 0.99 18.76
C PRO A 82 0.52 0.77 19.80
N ILE A 83 1.34 1.79 20.04
CA ILE A 83 2.27 1.77 21.18
C ILE A 83 1.40 2.00 22.41
N ASN A 84 0.69 0.96 22.84
CA ASN A 84 -0.03 0.98 24.08
C ASN A 84 1.01 0.83 25.19
N LYS A 85 1.54 1.96 25.66
CA LYS A 85 2.34 2.02 26.88
C LYS A 85 1.41 1.77 28.08
N ASN A 86 0.94 0.53 28.22
CA ASN A 86 0.69 -0.03 29.55
C ASN A 86 2.01 -0.32 30.28
N GLN A 87 3.16 -0.07 29.65
CA GLN A 87 4.40 0.15 30.38
C GLN A 87 4.26 1.47 31.14
N HIS A 88 3.97 1.34 32.44
CA HIS A 88 4.06 2.39 33.45
C HIS A 88 5.44 3.08 33.39
N ILE A 89 5.60 4.05 32.50
CA ILE A 89 6.67 5.02 32.65
C ILE A 89 6.13 6.03 33.66
N LYS A 90 6.45 5.84 34.93
CA LYS A 90 6.29 6.88 35.95
C LYS A 90 7.29 7.98 35.61
N LEU A 91 6.86 8.93 34.79
CA LEU A 91 7.54 10.21 34.66
C LEU A 91 6.89 11.15 35.65
N GLU A 92 7.71 11.70 36.55
CA GLU A 92 7.32 12.87 37.32
C GLU A 92 7.21 14.05 36.33
N ASP A 93 6.12 14.79 36.47
CA ASP A 93 5.72 15.95 35.67
C ASP A 93 5.14 15.70 34.26
N SER A 94 4.30 16.66 33.85
CA SER A 94 3.59 16.70 32.57
C SER A 94 4.57 16.84 31.41
N VAL A 95 5.12 15.73 30.95
CA VAL A 95 5.96 15.70 29.76
C VAL A 95 5.06 15.95 28.54
N GLU A 96 5.19 17.13 27.96
CA GLU A 96 4.64 17.42 26.65
C GLU A 96 5.43 16.63 25.62
N PHE A 97 4.73 15.97 24.69
CA PHE A 97 5.41 15.28 23.59
C PHE A 97 4.79 15.67 22.27
N ARG A 98 5.51 15.43 21.18
CA ARG A 98 4.96 15.54 19.82
C ARG A 98 5.50 14.48 18.90
N TYR A 99 4.69 14.09 17.93
CA TYR A 99 5.14 13.21 16.86
C TYR A 99 6.04 13.96 15.89
N ILE A 100 7.06 13.25 15.40
CA ILE A 100 7.77 13.61 14.19
C ILE A 100 7.28 12.69 13.09
N TYR A 101 6.63 13.27 12.08
CA TYR A 101 6.15 12.56 10.91
C TYR A 101 7.15 12.72 9.78
N LYS A 102 7.46 11.62 9.11
CA LYS A 102 7.99 11.59 7.75
C LYS A 102 6.81 11.68 6.79
N VAL A 103 6.71 12.79 6.07
CA VAL A 103 5.66 13.05 5.09
C VAL A 103 6.20 12.71 3.71
N ILE A 104 5.56 11.77 3.04
CA ILE A 104 5.93 11.35 1.68
C ILE A 104 4.77 11.70 0.76
N GLU A 105 5.04 12.55 -0.22
CA GLU A 105 4.11 12.85 -1.30
C GLU A 105 4.49 12.02 -2.52
N GLY A 106 3.49 11.40 -3.13
CA GLY A 106 3.69 10.61 -4.33
C GLY A 106 2.41 10.46 -5.14
N LYS A 107 2.51 9.63 -6.16
CA LYS A 107 1.41 9.31 -7.06
C LYS A 107 1.35 7.81 -7.25
N ILE A 108 0.15 7.27 -7.21
CA ILE A 108 -0.12 5.93 -7.71
C ILE A 108 -0.51 6.06 -9.18
N VAL A 109 0.17 5.31 -10.03
CA VAL A 109 -0.13 5.23 -11.45
C VAL A 109 -0.77 3.87 -11.74
N LYS A 110 -1.92 3.90 -12.43
CA LYS A 110 -2.53 2.74 -13.08
C LYS A 110 -2.40 2.94 -14.58
N ASP A 111 -1.49 2.19 -15.21
CA ASP A 111 -1.24 2.25 -16.64
C ASP A 111 -1.93 1.09 -17.34
N TYR A 112 -2.91 1.39 -18.19
CA TYR A 112 -3.65 0.41 -18.99
C TYR A 112 -3.16 0.37 -20.45
N GLY A 113 -2.00 0.96 -20.74
CA GLY A 113 -1.35 1.07 -22.06
C GLY A 113 -2.01 2.10 -22.98
N SER A 114 -3.34 2.12 -23.06
CA SER A 114 -4.13 3.05 -23.87
C SER A 114 -4.55 4.31 -23.12
N TRP A 115 -4.49 4.29 -21.79
CA TRP A 115 -4.78 5.42 -20.91
C TRP A 115 -4.12 5.21 -19.55
N GLN A 116 -3.82 6.31 -18.89
CA GLN A 116 -3.16 6.34 -17.58
C GLN A 116 -4.05 7.06 -16.57
N LYS A 117 -4.16 6.51 -15.37
CA LYS A 117 -4.84 7.15 -14.24
C LYS A 117 -3.87 7.40 -13.10
N GLU A 118 -3.75 8.67 -12.71
CA GLU A 118 -2.96 9.07 -11.56
C GLU A 118 -3.83 9.35 -10.34
N LYS A 119 -3.32 8.98 -9.16
CA LYS A 119 -3.92 9.32 -7.87
C LYS A 119 -2.84 9.87 -6.95
N LYS A 120 -2.97 11.14 -6.56
CA LYS A 120 -2.05 11.78 -5.61
C LYS A 120 -2.26 11.23 -4.21
N VAL A 121 -1.17 10.82 -3.56
CA VAL A 121 -1.17 10.24 -2.22
C VAL A 121 -0.16 11.00 -1.35
N ILE A 122 -0.58 11.33 -0.13
CA ILE A 122 0.27 11.90 0.91
C ILE A 122 0.23 10.93 2.09
N LEU A 123 1.41 10.39 2.42
CA LEU A 123 1.64 9.47 3.53
C LEU A 123 2.27 10.24 4.68
N LYS A 124 1.69 10.19 5.88
CA LYS A 124 2.33 10.67 7.11
C LYS A 124 2.71 9.49 7.96
N ILE A 125 4.00 9.13 7.96
CA ILE A 125 4.56 8.02 8.71
C ILE A 125 5.17 8.56 9.99
N PRO A 126 4.68 8.18 11.18
CA PRO A 126 5.31 8.61 12.41
C PRO A 126 6.65 7.87 12.60
N ILE A 127 7.74 8.61 12.77
CA ILE A 127 9.11 8.07 12.85
C ILE A 127 9.80 8.27 14.20
N ASP A 128 9.39 9.30 14.95
CA ASP A 128 9.90 9.53 16.30
C ASP A 128 8.87 10.26 17.18
N VAL A 129 9.11 10.27 18.49
CA VAL A 129 8.37 11.06 19.48
C VAL A 129 9.38 11.93 20.23
N LYS A 130 9.22 13.25 20.12
CA LYS A 130 10.00 14.20 20.91
C LYS A 130 9.29 14.46 22.24
N TYR A 131 10.02 14.31 23.34
CA TYR A 131 9.63 14.70 24.71
C TYR A 131 10.16 16.08 25.08
#